data_AF-A0A535BR69-F1
#
_entry.id   AF-A0A535BR69-F1
#
_cell.length_a   1.000
_cell.length_b   1.000
_cell.length_c   1.000
_cell.angle_alpha   90.00
_cell.angle_beta   90.00
_cell.angle_gamma   90.00
#
_symmetry.space_group_name_H-M   'P 1'
#
loop_
_entity.id
_entity.type
_entity.pdbx_description
1 polymer ?
#
loop_
_entity_poly.entity_id
_entity_poly.type
_entity_poly.pdbx_seq_one_letter_code
_entity_poly.pdbx_strand_id
1 'polypeptide(L)'
;MSGGQKTKLALARLLFQAPELLLLDEPTNFLDIEATDWLMDFLAKYSGALLIISHDLDLLDRSINKVLRLNEFTHKLEEYRGNYSSYLTQVGDALALLERTKTQQEREIARLRKTSEKLRGYGATRVSQRINVDKRIATLEASKPHVPQASRRIKIDFPVRQQSGQIVLRAERLAKRYGTKEIFRNISFQVERGQRLVVVGLNGAGKTTLLRTLLGITPLDTGMVTMGDRVRMGYYAQENEGLDYDNTLLSEATEVLPADPKRVRGILGRFLFSGSRVFQEVGTLSGGEKTRLALAKMVLDGPNLLVLDEPTTHLDVLSRNIIGEALGDYNGTIIAVTHDIDFVRYLQPDTLLLMPEGRIMVYKTEHDELLKRA
;
A
#
# COMPACT_ATOMS: atom_id res chain seq x y z
N MET A 1 14.53 17.97 -11.56
CA MET A 1 14.36 16.59 -12.05
C MET A 1 13.48 15.86 -11.06
N SER A 2 12.45 15.15 -11.51
CA SER A 2 11.59 14.33 -10.63
C SER A 2 12.39 13.17 -10.02
N GLY A 3 11.88 12.57 -8.93
CA GLY A 3 12.49 11.39 -8.29
C GLY A 3 12.82 10.28 -9.31
N GLY A 4 11.87 9.92 -10.17
CA GLY A 4 12.08 8.90 -11.21
C GLY A 4 13.16 9.24 -12.24
N GLN A 5 13.38 10.51 -12.56
CA GLN A 5 14.48 10.90 -13.45
C GLN A 5 15.86 10.73 -12.79
N LYS A 6 15.95 10.96 -11.48
CA LYS A 6 17.20 10.72 -10.72
C LYS A 6 17.49 9.23 -10.65
N THR A 7 16.48 8.40 -10.36
CA THR A 7 16.60 6.94 -10.32
C THR A 7 17.02 6.38 -11.68
N LYS A 8 16.37 6.79 -12.79
CA LYS A 8 16.74 6.37 -14.15
C LYS A 8 18.21 6.70 -14.47
N LEU A 9 18.70 7.87 -14.09
CA LEU A 9 20.10 8.27 -14.33
C LEU A 9 21.09 7.47 -13.47
N ALA A 10 20.77 7.24 -12.19
CA ALA A 10 21.58 6.44 -11.28
C ALA A 10 21.68 4.98 -11.75
N LEU A 11 20.55 4.40 -12.17
CA LEU A 11 20.46 3.07 -12.73
C LEU A 11 21.31 2.97 -14.01
N ALA A 12 21.14 3.90 -14.95
CA ALA A 12 21.93 3.92 -16.18
C ALA A 12 23.44 3.94 -15.88
N ARG A 13 23.88 4.79 -14.95
CA ARG A 13 25.29 4.86 -14.54
C ARG A 13 25.82 3.55 -13.96
N LEU A 14 25.04 2.88 -13.11
CA LEU A 14 25.37 1.57 -12.54
C LEU A 14 25.48 0.49 -13.62
N LEU A 15 24.53 0.45 -14.55
CA LEU A 15 24.51 -0.55 -15.62
C LEU A 15 25.69 -0.39 -16.58
N PHE A 16 26.14 0.84 -16.84
CA PHE A 16 27.34 1.10 -17.65
C PHE A 16 28.65 0.64 -16.99
N GLN A 17 28.69 0.52 -15.65
CA GLN A 17 29.88 0.05 -14.95
C GLN A 17 30.05 -1.48 -15.01
N ALA A 18 28.99 -2.22 -15.36
CA ALA A 18 28.97 -3.68 -15.45
C ALA A 18 29.66 -4.41 -14.27
N PRO A 19 29.27 -4.14 -13.01
CA PRO A 19 29.91 -4.75 -11.83
C PRO A 19 29.67 -6.26 -11.75
N GLU A 20 30.59 -7.01 -11.11
CA GLU A 20 30.39 -8.47 -10.91
C GLU A 20 29.20 -8.81 -10.00
N LEU A 21 28.83 -7.88 -9.11
CA LEU A 21 27.68 -7.98 -8.21
C LEU A 21 26.86 -6.69 -8.27
N LEU A 22 25.58 -6.82 -8.62
CA LEU A 22 24.63 -5.72 -8.63
C LEU A 22 23.64 -5.86 -7.46
N LEU A 23 23.60 -4.85 -6.60
CA LEU A 23 22.66 -4.75 -5.48
C LEU A 23 21.64 -3.66 -5.81
N LEU A 24 20.37 -4.04 -5.92
CA LEU A 24 19.29 -3.11 -6.26
C LEU A 24 18.22 -3.14 -5.17
N ASP A 25 17.89 -1.95 -4.66
CA ASP A 25 16.82 -1.76 -3.70
C ASP A 25 15.63 -1.07 -4.39
N GLU A 26 14.55 -1.81 -4.57
CA GLU A 26 13.32 -1.42 -5.27
C GLU A 26 13.56 -0.69 -6.62
N PRO A 27 14.26 -1.32 -7.58
CA PRO A 27 14.70 -0.64 -8.79
C PRO A 27 13.58 -0.26 -9.76
N THR A 28 12.39 -0.86 -9.61
CA THR A 28 11.19 -0.55 -10.40
C THR A 28 10.46 0.70 -9.90
N ASN A 29 10.76 1.19 -8.70
CA ASN A 29 10.10 2.38 -8.18
C ASN A 29 10.33 3.56 -9.12
N PHE A 30 9.24 4.25 -9.45
CA PHE A 30 9.22 5.43 -10.33
C PHE A 30 9.63 5.17 -11.79
N LEU A 31 9.66 3.90 -12.22
CA LEU A 31 9.75 3.54 -13.63
C LEU A 31 8.35 3.43 -14.24
N ASP A 32 8.24 3.79 -15.51
CA ASP A 32 7.07 3.49 -16.34
C ASP A 32 7.20 2.05 -16.86
N ILE A 33 6.11 1.48 -17.36
CA ILE A 33 6.06 0.08 -17.74
C ILE A 33 7.07 -0.26 -18.84
N GLU A 34 7.27 0.63 -19.82
CA GLU A 34 8.30 0.43 -20.85
C GLU A 34 9.72 0.37 -20.27
N ALA A 35 10.07 1.25 -19.31
CA ALA A 35 11.37 1.20 -18.68
C ALA A 35 11.50 0.02 -17.71
N THR A 36 10.41 -0.37 -17.07
CA THR A 36 10.35 -1.57 -16.23
C THR A 36 10.60 -2.82 -17.07
N ASP A 37 9.89 -3.00 -18.18
CA ASP A 37 10.08 -4.14 -19.09
C ASP A 37 11.52 -4.19 -19.63
N TRP A 38 12.05 -3.04 -20.08
CA TRP A 38 13.44 -2.96 -20.53
C TRP A 38 14.43 -3.35 -19.43
N LEU A 39 14.21 -2.87 -18.20
CA LEU A 39 15.06 -3.21 -17.06
C LEU A 39 14.98 -4.70 -16.76
N MET A 40 13.79 -5.29 -16.80
CA MET A 40 13.63 -6.74 -16.56
C MET A 40 14.35 -7.57 -17.62
N ASP A 41 14.22 -7.21 -18.89
CA ASP A 41 14.93 -7.86 -19.99
C ASP A 41 16.45 -7.73 -19.87
N PHE A 42 16.92 -6.58 -19.37
CA PHE A 42 18.32 -6.36 -19.09
C PHE A 42 18.81 -7.24 -17.94
N LEU A 43 18.10 -7.24 -16.81
CA LEU A 43 18.45 -8.02 -15.62
C LEU A 43 18.44 -9.52 -15.89
N ALA A 44 17.53 -10.00 -16.74
CA ALA A 44 17.48 -11.40 -17.18
C ALA A 44 18.74 -11.86 -17.93
N LYS A 45 19.41 -10.93 -18.63
CA LYS A 45 20.61 -11.19 -19.45
C LYS A 45 21.90 -10.82 -18.72
N TYR A 46 21.80 -10.34 -17.48
CA TYR A 46 22.95 -9.89 -16.72
C TYR A 46 23.87 -11.07 -16.38
N SER A 47 25.15 -10.97 -16.72
CA SER A 47 26.11 -12.06 -16.55
C SER A 47 26.70 -12.14 -15.13
N GLY A 48 26.56 -11.08 -14.34
CA GLY A 48 27.04 -11.03 -12.95
C GLY A 48 26.03 -11.59 -11.95
N ALA A 49 26.40 -11.55 -10.67
CA ALA A 49 25.48 -11.83 -9.58
C ALA A 49 24.52 -10.66 -9.35
N LEU A 50 23.27 -10.98 -9.04
CA LEU A 50 22.20 -10.01 -8.86
C LEU A 50 21.47 -10.27 -7.54
N LEU A 51 21.42 -9.26 -6.68
CA LEU A 51 20.59 -9.27 -5.48
C LEU A 51 19.60 -8.10 -5.58
N ILE A 52 18.32 -8.43 -5.64
CA ILE A 52 17.25 -7.44 -5.76
C ILE A 52 16.34 -7.55 -4.54
N ILE A 53 16.05 -6.40 -3.95
CA ILE A 53 14.93 -6.21 -3.02
C ILE A 53 13.80 -5.61 -3.86
N SER A 54 12.66 -6.29 -3.94
CA SER A 54 11.48 -5.78 -4.64
C SER A 54 10.20 -6.28 -3.99
N HIS A 55 9.19 -5.42 -3.99
CA HIS A 55 7.81 -5.77 -3.65
C HIS A 55 7.02 -6.37 -4.82
N ASP A 56 7.54 -6.31 -6.05
CA ASP A 56 6.87 -6.78 -7.27
C ASP A 56 7.67 -7.92 -7.93
N LEU A 57 7.72 -9.06 -7.24
CA LEU A 57 8.52 -10.21 -7.63
C LEU A 57 7.91 -10.99 -8.81
N ASP A 58 6.65 -10.75 -9.14
CA ASP A 58 5.98 -11.34 -10.31
C ASP A 58 6.68 -10.89 -11.61
N LEU A 59 7.12 -9.64 -11.66
CA LEU A 59 7.90 -9.10 -12.79
C LEU A 59 9.27 -9.76 -12.93
N LEU A 60 9.82 -10.26 -11.82
CA LEU A 60 11.16 -10.85 -11.74
C LEU A 60 11.15 -12.37 -11.82
N ASP A 61 9.97 -13.01 -11.91
CA ASP A 61 9.81 -14.47 -11.85
C ASP A 61 10.59 -15.21 -12.96
N ARG A 62 10.83 -14.55 -14.10
CA ARG A 62 11.60 -15.12 -15.21
C ARG A 62 13.12 -15.03 -15.01
N SER A 63 13.58 -14.12 -14.16
CA SER A 63 14.98 -13.72 -14.06
C SER A 63 15.65 -14.22 -12.78
N ILE A 64 14.87 -14.52 -11.75
CA ILE A 64 15.40 -15.00 -10.46
C ILE A 64 15.42 -16.53 -10.41
N ASN A 65 16.43 -17.07 -9.75
CA ASN A 65 16.61 -18.50 -9.53
C ASN A 65 16.67 -18.88 -8.04
N LYS A 66 16.59 -17.88 -7.16
CA LYS A 66 16.59 -18.02 -5.71
C LYS A 66 15.79 -16.87 -5.08
N VAL A 67 14.97 -17.21 -4.08
CA VAL A 67 14.24 -16.24 -3.24
C VAL A 67 14.79 -16.30 -1.82
N LEU A 68 15.17 -15.15 -1.29
CA LEU A 68 15.60 -14.98 0.11
C LEU A 68 14.47 -14.29 0.87
N ARG A 69 13.80 -15.02 1.77
CA ARG A 69 12.72 -14.48 2.59
C ARG A 69 13.26 -14.12 3.97
N LEU A 70 13.14 -12.86 4.37
CA LEU A 70 13.35 -12.48 5.75
C LEU A 70 12.08 -12.80 6.55
N ASN A 71 12.16 -13.74 7.48
CA ASN A 71 11.04 -14.11 8.31
C ASN A 71 10.80 -13.05 9.40
N GLU A 72 9.63 -12.44 9.42
CA GLU A 72 9.27 -11.34 10.32
C GLU A 72 9.26 -11.72 11.82
N PHE A 73 9.07 -13.00 12.14
CA PHE A 73 8.96 -13.47 13.53
C PHE A 73 10.27 -14.00 14.06
N THR A 74 11.00 -14.74 13.22
CA THR A 74 12.28 -15.34 13.64
C THR A 74 13.47 -14.42 13.34
N HIS A 75 13.27 -13.38 12.53
CA HIS A 75 14.31 -12.52 11.98
C HIS A 75 15.43 -13.31 11.27
N LYS A 76 15.11 -14.51 10.79
CA LYS A 76 16.03 -15.37 10.05
C LYS A 76 15.78 -15.25 8.56
N LEU A 77 16.86 -15.40 7.80
CA LEU A 77 16.80 -15.50 6.35
C LEU A 77 16.52 -16.95 5.96
N GLU A 78 15.42 -17.17 5.24
CA GLU A 78 15.03 -18.46 4.69
C GLU A 78 15.33 -18.45 3.18
N GLU A 79 16.02 -19.50 2.70
CA GLU A 79 16.35 -19.63 1.28
C GLU A 79 15.38 -20.60 0.60
N TYR A 80 14.84 -20.16 -0.54
CA TYR A 80 14.02 -20.98 -1.42
C TYR A 80 14.67 -21.03 -2.80
N ARG A 81 14.88 -22.24 -3.32
CA ARG A 81 15.41 -22.44 -4.68
C ARG A 81 14.26 -22.38 -5.68
N GLY A 82 14.54 -21.80 -6.84
CA GLY A 82 13.58 -21.59 -7.91
C GLY A 82 13.13 -20.14 -7.99
N ASN A 83 12.13 -19.91 -8.83
CA ASN A 83 11.57 -18.59 -9.06
C ASN A 83 10.48 -18.23 -8.02
N TYR A 84 9.86 -17.06 -8.17
CA TYR A 84 8.84 -16.55 -7.26
C TYR A 84 7.58 -17.43 -7.27
N SER A 85 7.12 -17.87 -8.44
CA SER A 85 5.98 -18.80 -8.60
C SER A 85 6.21 -20.11 -7.85
N SER A 86 7.42 -20.67 -7.95
CA SER A 86 7.82 -21.88 -7.23
C SER A 86 7.85 -21.65 -5.72
N TYR A 87 8.32 -20.48 -5.28
CA TYR A 87 8.31 -20.07 -3.87
C TYR A 87 6.87 -19.96 -3.33
N LEU A 88 5.96 -19.29 -4.04
CA LEU A 88 4.55 -19.16 -3.63
C LEU A 88 3.88 -20.53 -3.45
N THR A 89 4.17 -21.47 -4.36
CA THR A 89 3.67 -22.85 -4.26
C THR A 89 4.22 -23.55 -3.02
N GLN A 90 5.53 -23.49 -2.79
CA GLN A 90 6.18 -24.10 -1.62
C GLN A 90 5.64 -23.54 -0.30
N VAL A 91 5.45 -22.21 -0.22
CA VAL A 91 4.88 -21.55 0.96
C VAL A 91 3.41 -21.92 1.13
N GLY A 92 2.64 -21.97 0.05
CA GLY A 92 1.23 -22.38 0.07
C GLY A 92 1.04 -23.81 0.57
N ASP A 93 1.84 -24.75 0.07
CA ASP A 93 1.82 -26.15 0.50
C ASP A 93 2.22 -26.30 1.97
N ALA A 94 3.26 -25.58 2.41
CA ALA A 94 3.70 -25.57 3.80
C ALA A 94 2.61 -25.01 4.74
N LEU A 95 1.96 -23.91 4.35
CA LEU A 95 0.84 -23.31 5.09
C LEU A 95 -0.35 -24.26 5.16
N ALA A 96 -0.74 -24.88 4.05
CA ALA A 96 -1.85 -25.83 4.00
C ALA A 96 -1.59 -27.07 4.90
N LEU A 97 -0.35 -27.56 4.94
CA LEU A 97 0.05 -28.64 5.84
C LEU A 97 -0.02 -28.22 7.32
N LEU A 98 0.45 -27.01 7.64
CA LEU A 98 0.38 -26.46 8.99
C LEU A 98 -1.07 -26.28 9.46
N GLU A 99 -1.95 -25.74 8.62
CA GLU A 99 -3.37 -25.56 8.91
C GLU A 99 -4.11 -26.89 9.14
N ARG A 100 -3.84 -27.89 8.29
CA ARG A 100 -4.39 -29.25 8.46
C ARG A 100 -3.94 -29.86 9.79
N THR A 101 -2.66 -29.74 10.13
CA THR A 101 -2.10 -30.26 11.39
C THR A 101 -2.73 -29.59 12.61
N LYS A 102 -2.86 -28.25 12.57
CA LYS A 102 -3.54 -27.48 13.63
C LYS A 102 -5.00 -27.92 13.80
N THR A 103 -5.73 -28.04 12.69
CA THR A 103 -7.15 -28.43 12.71
C THR A 103 -7.34 -29.84 13.28
N GLN A 104 -6.45 -30.78 12.95
CA GLN A 104 -6.45 -32.13 13.51
C GLN A 104 -6.21 -32.12 15.01
N GLN A 105 -5.19 -31.40 15.48
CA GLN A 105 -4.89 -31.28 16.92
C GLN A 105 -6.03 -30.59 17.69
N GLU A 106 -6.66 -29.55 17.13
CA GLU A 106 -7.81 -28.89 17.77
C GLU A 106 -9.02 -29.83 17.90
N ARG A 107 -9.29 -30.65 16.87
CA ARG A 107 -10.34 -31.68 16.93
C ARG A 107 -10.01 -32.74 17.99
N GLU A 108 -8.76 -33.16 18.11
CA GLU A 108 -8.31 -34.13 19.11
C GLU A 108 -8.45 -33.56 20.53
N ILE A 109 -7.98 -32.33 20.76
CA ILE A 109 -8.14 -31.63 22.05
C ILE A 109 -9.62 -31.49 22.41
N ALA A 110 -10.48 -31.12 21.46
CA ALA A 110 -11.92 -31.01 21.71
C ALA A 110 -12.55 -32.35 22.11
N ARG A 111 -12.13 -33.46 21.49
CA ARG A 111 -12.56 -34.81 21.88
C ARG A 111 -12.07 -35.17 23.28
N LEU A 112 -10.79 -34.94 23.58
CA LEU A 112 -10.21 -35.22 24.89
C LEU A 112 -10.86 -34.40 26.00
N ARG A 113 -11.18 -33.13 25.76
CA ARG A 113 -11.92 -32.26 26.70
C ARG A 113 -13.30 -32.82 27.04
N LYS A 114 -14.08 -33.23 26.02
CA LYS A 114 -15.38 -33.91 26.24
C LYS A 114 -15.23 -35.19 27.06
N THR A 115 -14.16 -35.95 26.84
CA THR A 115 -13.86 -37.16 27.63
C THR A 115 -13.50 -36.80 29.07
N SER A 116 -12.66 -35.80 29.29
CA SER A 116 -12.30 -35.31 30.64
C SER A 116 -13.52 -34.81 31.42
N GLU A 117 -14.42 -34.06 30.77
CA GLU A 117 -15.70 -33.62 31.35
C GLU A 117 -16.59 -34.79 31.75
N LYS A 118 -16.75 -35.80 30.89
CA LYS A 118 -17.49 -37.02 31.25
C LYS A 118 -16.85 -37.73 32.43
N LEU A 119 -15.52 -37.82 32.48
CA LEU A 119 -14.79 -38.45 33.58
C LEU A 119 -14.96 -37.71 34.92
N ARG A 120 -15.20 -36.39 34.91
CA ARG A 120 -15.54 -35.63 36.13
C ARG A 120 -16.84 -36.10 36.79
N GLY A 121 -17.80 -36.62 36.01
CA GLY A 121 -19.08 -37.13 36.52
C GLY A 121 -18.98 -38.46 37.28
N TYR A 122 -17.88 -39.21 37.15
CA TYR A 122 -17.72 -40.54 37.76
C TYR A 122 -17.03 -40.54 39.14
N GLY A 123 -16.77 -39.36 39.74
CA GLY A 123 -16.22 -39.26 41.09
C GLY A 123 -14.78 -39.78 41.24
N ALA A 124 -14.44 -40.27 42.45
CA ALA A 124 -13.07 -40.62 42.86
C ALA A 124 -12.45 -41.79 42.07
N THR A 125 -13.27 -42.68 41.50
CA THR A 125 -12.84 -43.94 40.89
C THR A 125 -12.07 -43.77 39.57
N ARG A 126 -12.17 -42.61 38.91
CA ARG A 126 -11.53 -42.33 37.61
C ARG A 126 -10.60 -41.11 37.61
N VAL A 127 -10.18 -40.65 38.78
CA VAL A 127 -9.33 -39.46 38.94
C VAL A 127 -7.98 -39.62 38.22
N SER A 128 -7.34 -40.79 38.33
CA SER A 128 -6.06 -41.07 37.66
C SER A 128 -6.18 -41.02 36.12
N GLN A 129 -7.25 -41.59 35.56
CA GLN A 129 -7.53 -41.51 34.12
C GLN A 129 -7.77 -40.06 33.67
N ARG A 130 -8.51 -39.27 34.46
CA ARG A 130 -8.73 -37.84 34.17
C ARG A 130 -7.41 -37.07 34.14
N ILE A 131 -6.54 -37.27 35.14
CA ILE A 131 -5.22 -36.61 35.21
C ILE A 131 -4.40 -36.93 33.95
N ASN A 132 -4.42 -38.17 33.46
CA ASN A 132 -3.68 -38.54 32.25
C ASN A 132 -4.26 -37.89 30.99
N VAL A 133 -5.58 -37.80 30.87
CA VAL A 133 -6.25 -37.08 29.77
C VAL A 133 -5.92 -35.59 29.82
N ASP A 134 -5.99 -34.96 30.99
CA ASP A 134 -5.68 -33.54 31.18
C ASP A 134 -4.20 -33.23 30.87
N LYS A 135 -3.27 -34.11 31.27
CA LYS A 135 -1.85 -34.02 30.88
C LYS A 135 -1.68 -34.10 29.36
N ARG A 136 -2.37 -35.03 28.69
CA ARG A 136 -2.34 -35.18 27.24
C ARG A 136 -2.86 -33.93 26.53
N ILE A 137 -3.94 -33.32 27.04
CA ILE A 137 -4.47 -32.04 26.55
C ILE A 137 -3.40 -30.95 26.67
N ALA A 138 -2.78 -30.81 27.84
CA ALA A 138 -1.74 -29.79 28.07
C ALA A 138 -0.53 -29.97 27.14
N THR A 139 -0.08 -31.20 26.88
CA THR A 139 1.02 -31.48 25.93
C THR A 139 0.63 -31.13 24.49
N LEU A 140 -0.58 -31.49 24.06
CA LEU A 140 -1.07 -31.14 22.73
C LEU A 140 -1.28 -29.62 22.57
N GLU A 141 -1.71 -28.93 23.62
CA GLU A 141 -1.82 -27.46 23.62
C GLU A 141 -0.46 -26.76 23.52
N ALA A 142 0.55 -27.27 24.22
CA ALA A 142 1.90 -26.72 24.18
C ALA A 142 2.62 -26.98 22.85
N SER A 143 2.25 -28.05 22.12
CA SER A 143 2.84 -28.43 20.83
C SER A 143 2.03 -27.97 19.61
N LYS A 144 1.04 -27.08 19.82
CA LYS A 144 0.26 -26.54 18.70
C LYS A 144 1.16 -25.78 17.73
N PRO A 145 1.15 -26.14 16.43
CA PRO A 145 1.88 -25.37 15.43
C PRO A 145 1.31 -23.96 15.38
N HIS A 146 2.20 -22.98 15.49
CA HIS A 146 1.84 -21.58 15.28
C HIS A 146 1.66 -21.36 13.78
N VAL A 147 0.42 -21.46 13.31
CA VAL A 147 0.06 -20.95 11.99
C VAL A 147 0.18 -19.43 12.07
N PRO A 148 1.00 -18.77 11.22
CA PRO A 148 1.01 -17.32 11.13
C PRO A 148 -0.43 -16.86 10.97
N GLN A 149 -0.95 -16.08 11.92
CA GLN A 149 -2.29 -15.53 11.75
C GLN A 149 -2.24 -14.75 10.44
N ALA A 150 -3.13 -15.05 9.49
CA ALA A 150 -3.40 -14.17 8.37
C ALA A 150 -3.48 -12.77 8.97
N SER A 151 -2.52 -11.92 8.60
CA SER A 151 -2.27 -10.60 9.17
C SER A 151 -3.64 -10.01 9.47
N ARG A 152 -3.95 -9.80 10.76
CA ARG A 152 -5.29 -9.37 11.21
C ARG A 152 -5.75 -8.33 10.21
N ARG A 153 -6.79 -8.63 9.41
CA ARG A 153 -7.28 -7.70 8.39
C ARG A 153 -7.70 -6.43 9.13
N ILE A 154 -6.80 -5.44 9.13
CA ILE A 154 -7.07 -4.15 9.73
C ILE A 154 -8.09 -3.54 8.80
N LYS A 155 -9.34 -3.44 9.26
CA LYS A 155 -10.33 -2.66 8.53
C LYS A 155 -10.10 -1.19 8.84
N ILE A 156 -9.62 -0.45 7.84
CA ILE A 156 -9.51 1.00 7.88
C ILE A 156 -10.78 1.55 7.23
N ASP A 157 -11.40 2.53 7.87
CA ASP A 157 -12.58 3.21 7.39
C ASP A 157 -12.27 4.70 7.29
N PHE A 158 -12.49 5.29 6.12
CA PHE A 158 -12.26 6.71 5.86
C PHE A 158 -13.57 7.49 6.09
N PRO A 159 -13.70 8.22 7.21
CA PRO A 159 -14.94 8.93 7.50
C PRO A 159 -15.07 10.18 6.63
N VAL A 160 -16.28 10.44 6.14
CA VAL A 160 -16.65 11.74 5.55
C VAL A 160 -17.42 12.53 6.61
N ARG A 161 -16.79 13.55 7.21
CA ARG A 161 -17.42 14.30 8.32
C ARG A 161 -18.49 15.29 7.89
N GLN A 162 -18.42 15.77 6.65
CA GLN A 162 -19.38 16.72 6.11
C GLN A 162 -19.58 16.49 4.61
N GLN A 163 -20.79 16.69 4.12
CA GLN A 163 -21.07 16.66 2.69
C GLN A 163 -20.65 17.97 2.02
N SER A 164 -20.04 17.86 0.84
CA SER A 164 -19.75 18.97 -0.07
C SER A 164 -20.95 19.27 -0.97
N GLY A 165 -20.89 20.41 -1.66
CA GLY A 165 -21.78 20.70 -2.79
C GLY A 165 -21.69 19.66 -3.91
N GLN A 166 -22.64 19.69 -4.86
CA GLN A 166 -22.65 18.71 -5.97
C GLN A 166 -21.38 18.81 -6.83
N ILE A 167 -20.94 20.03 -7.12
CA ILE A 167 -19.68 20.29 -7.80
C ILE A 167 -18.60 20.44 -6.74
N VAL A 168 -17.60 19.56 -6.76
CA VAL A 168 -16.50 19.56 -5.79
C VAL A 168 -15.30 20.34 -6.33
N LEU A 169 -14.96 20.16 -7.60
CA LEU A 169 -13.87 20.88 -8.24
C LEU A 169 -14.25 21.19 -9.69
N ARG A 170 -13.92 22.40 -10.13
CA ARG A 170 -14.03 22.81 -11.53
C ARG A 170 -12.69 23.37 -12.00
N ALA A 171 -12.19 22.83 -13.10
CA ALA A 171 -10.97 23.25 -13.76
C ALA A 171 -11.32 23.77 -15.17
N GLU A 172 -10.94 25.00 -15.48
CA GLU A 172 -11.26 25.64 -16.76
C GLU A 172 -10.00 26.10 -17.47
N ARG A 173 -9.77 25.55 -18.68
CA ARG A 173 -8.71 25.94 -19.62
C ARG A 173 -7.32 25.99 -18.98
N LEU A 174 -7.00 25.02 -18.13
CA LEU A 174 -5.73 24.96 -17.43
C LEU A 174 -4.57 24.84 -18.43
N ALA A 175 -3.54 25.64 -18.26
CA ALA A 175 -2.27 25.47 -18.95
C ALA A 175 -1.08 25.68 -18.02
N LYS A 176 -0.05 24.87 -18.22
CA LYS A 176 1.21 24.99 -17.49
C LYS A 176 2.42 24.75 -18.39
N ARG A 177 3.44 25.58 -18.21
CA ARG A 177 4.73 25.55 -18.87
C ARG A 177 5.85 25.75 -17.85
N TYR A 178 6.99 25.08 -18.06
CA TYR A 178 8.24 25.36 -17.36
C TYR A 178 9.29 25.79 -18.37
N GLY A 179 9.67 27.07 -18.34
CA GLY A 179 10.56 27.66 -19.36
C GLY A 179 9.95 27.55 -20.75
N THR A 180 10.59 26.78 -21.64
CA THR A 180 10.09 26.50 -23.00
C THR A 180 9.26 25.22 -23.09
N LYS A 181 9.27 24.35 -22.07
CA LYS A 181 8.58 23.07 -22.09
C LYS A 181 7.12 23.22 -21.65
N GLU A 182 6.19 23.09 -22.59
CA GLU A 182 4.76 22.97 -22.30
C GLU A 182 4.50 21.61 -21.62
N ILE A 183 3.80 21.63 -20.49
CA ILE A 183 3.45 20.42 -19.73
C ILE A 183 2.05 19.96 -20.11
N PHE A 184 1.09 20.89 -20.08
CA PHE A 184 -0.27 20.67 -20.54
C PHE A 184 -0.93 21.98 -20.95
N ARG A 185 -1.94 21.89 -21.81
CA ARG A 185 -2.66 23.06 -22.33
C ARG A 185 -4.13 22.76 -22.55
N ASN A 186 -4.97 23.74 -22.20
CA ASN A 186 -6.41 23.75 -22.44
C ASN A 186 -7.16 22.56 -21.79
N ILE A 187 -6.73 22.15 -20.60
CA ILE A 187 -7.41 21.08 -19.85
C ILE A 187 -8.62 21.68 -19.13
N SER A 188 -9.81 21.15 -19.38
CA SER A 188 -11.04 21.56 -18.70
C SER A 188 -11.83 20.34 -18.24
N PHE A 189 -12.20 20.30 -16.97
CA PHE A 189 -12.97 19.21 -16.39
C PHE A 189 -13.69 19.64 -15.11
N GLN A 190 -14.65 18.83 -14.69
CA GLN A 190 -15.36 18.99 -13.43
C GLN A 190 -15.36 17.65 -12.70
N VAL A 191 -15.27 17.71 -11.37
CA VAL A 191 -15.43 16.57 -10.48
C VAL A 191 -16.64 16.80 -9.59
N GLU A 192 -17.58 15.87 -9.63
CA GLU A 192 -18.78 15.89 -8.79
C GLU A 192 -18.58 15.12 -7.49
N ARG A 193 -19.47 15.37 -6.52
CA ARG A 193 -19.44 14.71 -5.22
C ARG A 193 -19.58 13.19 -5.39
N GLY A 194 -18.64 12.46 -4.79
CA GLY A 194 -18.60 10.99 -4.84
C GLY A 194 -17.94 10.44 -6.09
N GLN A 195 -17.59 11.30 -7.05
CA GLN A 195 -16.89 10.88 -8.26
C GLN A 195 -15.45 10.51 -7.94
N ARG A 196 -14.97 9.46 -8.61
CA ARG A 196 -13.59 8.97 -8.56
C ARG A 196 -12.92 9.25 -9.90
N LEU A 197 -11.99 10.19 -9.90
CA LEU A 197 -11.19 10.58 -11.07
C LEU A 197 -9.76 10.04 -10.90
N VAL A 198 -9.29 9.26 -11.87
CA VAL A 198 -7.88 8.85 -11.93
C VAL A 198 -7.19 9.55 -13.07
N VAL A 199 -6.05 10.17 -12.79
CA VAL A 199 -5.19 10.84 -13.76
C VAL A 199 -4.11 9.85 -14.21
N VAL A 200 -4.08 9.59 -15.51
CA VAL A 200 -3.26 8.56 -16.16
C VAL A 200 -2.37 9.19 -17.21
N GLY A 201 -1.16 8.69 -17.39
CA GLY A 201 -0.24 9.14 -18.43
C GLY A 201 1.22 8.86 -18.08
N LEU A 202 2.09 8.91 -19.07
CA LEU A 202 3.50 8.53 -18.93
C LEU A 202 4.24 9.34 -17.85
N ASN A 203 5.33 8.76 -17.34
CA ASN A 203 6.18 9.45 -16.39
C ASN A 203 6.77 10.73 -17.00
N GLY A 204 6.50 11.87 -16.35
CA GLY A 204 6.87 13.19 -16.86
C GLY A 204 5.83 13.85 -17.77
N ALA A 205 4.64 13.25 -17.95
CA ALA A 205 3.48 13.88 -18.62
C ALA A 205 2.84 15.03 -17.81
N GLY A 206 3.29 15.27 -16.57
CA GLY A 206 2.83 16.37 -15.75
C GLY A 206 1.68 16.06 -14.79
N LYS A 207 1.44 14.79 -14.45
CA LYS A 207 0.39 14.34 -13.51
C LYS A 207 0.47 15.03 -12.15
N THR A 208 1.63 14.95 -11.48
CA THR A 208 1.90 15.65 -10.22
C THR A 208 1.78 17.17 -10.37
N THR A 209 2.25 17.72 -11.51
CA THR A 209 2.09 19.16 -11.79
C THR A 209 0.61 19.55 -11.87
N LEU A 210 -0.21 18.74 -12.55
CA LEU A 210 -1.66 18.94 -12.61
C LEU A 210 -2.25 18.94 -11.20
N LEU A 211 -2.00 17.90 -10.38
CA LEU A 211 -2.48 17.86 -9.00
C LEU A 211 -2.07 19.10 -8.21
N ARG A 212 -0.78 19.46 -8.21
CA ARG A 212 -0.29 20.65 -7.50
C ARG A 212 -0.94 21.95 -7.98
N THR A 213 -1.32 22.04 -9.27
CA THR A 213 -2.08 23.19 -9.78
C THR A 213 -3.55 23.18 -9.34
N LEU A 214 -4.19 22.01 -9.25
CA LEU A 214 -5.56 21.87 -8.72
C LEU A 214 -5.62 22.29 -7.24
N LEU A 215 -4.56 22.02 -6.49
CA LEU A 215 -4.41 22.36 -5.08
C LEU A 215 -4.02 23.83 -4.84
N GLY A 216 -3.69 24.58 -5.90
CA GLY A 216 -3.18 25.96 -5.78
C GLY A 216 -1.73 26.06 -5.27
N ILE A 217 -1.03 24.93 -5.09
CA ILE A 217 0.38 24.88 -4.64
C ILE A 217 1.29 25.40 -5.76
N THR A 218 1.00 25.04 -7.01
CA THR A 218 1.73 25.53 -8.19
C THR A 218 0.85 26.49 -8.98
N PRO A 219 1.33 27.69 -9.32
CA PRO A 219 0.55 28.64 -10.10
C PRO A 219 0.38 28.16 -11.54
N LEU A 220 -0.81 28.40 -12.11
CA LEU A 220 -1.11 28.18 -13.51
C LEU A 220 -0.61 29.35 -14.36
N ASP A 221 -0.32 29.10 -15.64
CA ASP A 221 -0.02 30.19 -16.59
C ASP A 221 -1.33 30.76 -17.17
N THR A 222 -2.31 29.90 -17.44
CA THR A 222 -3.67 30.30 -17.85
C THR A 222 -4.71 29.35 -17.27
N GLY A 223 -5.96 29.82 -17.22
CA GLY A 223 -7.09 29.05 -16.70
C GLY A 223 -7.30 29.28 -15.21
N MET A 224 -8.29 28.59 -14.64
CA MET A 224 -8.60 28.70 -13.23
C MET A 224 -9.16 27.41 -12.64
N VAL A 225 -8.95 27.23 -11.34
CA VAL A 225 -9.50 26.14 -10.55
C VAL A 225 -10.42 26.74 -9.50
N THR A 226 -11.64 26.22 -9.40
CA THR A 226 -12.64 26.65 -8.42
C THR A 226 -13.06 25.46 -7.58
N MET A 227 -12.90 25.57 -6.27
CA MET A 227 -13.40 24.59 -5.31
C MET A 227 -14.88 24.82 -5.04
N GLY A 228 -15.62 23.74 -4.85
CA GLY A 228 -17.02 23.77 -4.48
C GLY A 228 -17.29 24.20 -3.05
N ASP A 229 -18.57 24.37 -2.71
CA ASP A 229 -18.97 24.71 -1.34
C ASP A 229 -18.69 23.56 -0.36
N ARG A 230 -18.22 23.91 0.84
CA ARG A 230 -17.90 23.00 1.95
C ARG A 230 -16.97 21.85 1.58
N VAL A 231 -16.09 22.04 0.59
CA VAL A 231 -15.04 21.07 0.28
C VAL A 231 -13.98 21.11 1.37
N ARG A 232 -13.76 19.97 2.01
CA ARG A 232 -12.62 19.71 2.90
C ARG A 232 -11.74 18.69 2.21
N MET A 233 -10.53 19.12 1.91
CA MET A 233 -9.61 18.38 1.07
C MET A 233 -8.48 17.79 1.91
N GLY A 234 -8.23 16.50 1.74
CA GLY A 234 -7.01 15.84 2.21
C GLY A 234 -6.10 15.58 1.02
N TYR A 235 -4.85 16.04 1.09
CA TYR A 235 -3.85 15.83 0.04
C TYR A 235 -2.76 14.86 0.52
N TYR A 236 -2.53 13.80 -0.23
CA TYR A 236 -1.42 12.88 -0.06
C TYR A 236 -0.38 13.25 -1.12
N ALA A 237 0.69 13.91 -0.68
CA ALA A 237 1.77 14.31 -1.55
C ALA A 237 2.77 13.17 -1.77
N GLN A 238 3.32 13.09 -2.98
CA GLN A 238 4.51 12.31 -3.25
C GLN A 238 5.65 12.77 -2.31
N GLU A 239 6.43 11.82 -1.76
CA GLU A 239 7.53 12.06 -0.80
C GLU A 239 7.12 12.59 0.59
N ASN A 240 5.84 12.48 0.98
CA ASN A 240 5.33 12.88 2.30
C ASN A 240 5.56 14.36 2.65
N GLU A 241 5.50 15.26 1.65
CA GLU A 241 5.47 16.71 1.88
C GLU A 241 4.27 17.05 2.81
N GLY A 242 4.51 17.58 4.01
CA GLY A 242 3.48 17.95 4.98
C GLY A 242 3.49 17.18 6.31
N LEU A 243 4.51 16.35 6.54
CA LEU A 243 4.84 15.86 7.88
C LEU A 243 5.92 16.74 8.51
N ASP A 244 5.77 17.08 9.78
CA ASP A 244 6.87 17.64 10.57
C ASP A 244 7.78 16.49 11.05
N TYR A 245 9.04 16.51 10.61
CA TYR A 245 10.00 15.44 10.90
C TYR A 245 10.53 15.49 12.33
N ASP A 246 10.44 16.64 13.00
CA ASP A 246 10.88 16.83 14.38
C ASP A 246 9.80 16.39 15.38
N ASN A 247 8.55 16.27 14.92
CA ASN A 247 7.44 15.77 15.73
C ASN A 247 7.55 14.26 16.00
N THR A 248 6.95 13.83 17.13
CA THR A 248 6.67 12.41 17.35
C THR A 248 5.41 11.99 16.59
N LEU A 249 5.31 10.70 16.24
CA LEU A 249 4.12 10.09 15.63
C LEU A 249 2.81 10.50 16.32
N LEU A 250 2.80 10.46 17.66
CA LEU A 250 1.62 10.83 18.45
C LEU A 250 1.35 12.34 18.40
N SER A 251 2.38 13.18 18.50
CA SER A 251 2.24 14.64 18.42
C SER A 251 1.63 15.05 17.08
N GLU A 252 2.26 14.57 15.99
CA GLU A 252 1.86 14.83 14.61
C GLU A 252 0.40 14.44 14.33
N ALA A 253 -0.03 13.29 14.85
CA ALA A 253 -1.42 12.84 14.71
C ALA A 253 -2.39 13.59 15.64
N THR A 254 -1.92 14.03 16.81
CA THR A 254 -2.73 14.78 17.79
C THR A 254 -3.03 16.18 17.28
N GLU A 255 -2.14 16.81 16.53
CA GLU A 255 -2.39 18.13 15.90
C GLU A 255 -3.63 18.12 15.01
N VAL A 256 -3.92 17.02 14.33
CA VAL A 256 -5.10 16.86 13.47
C VAL A 256 -6.40 16.76 14.27
N LEU A 257 -6.36 16.08 15.43
CA LEU A 257 -7.54 15.92 16.29
C LEU A 257 -7.18 16.10 17.78
N PRO A 258 -6.87 17.34 18.23
CA PRO A 258 -6.41 17.58 19.60
C PRO A 258 -7.45 17.24 20.65
N ALA A 259 -8.73 17.34 20.28
CA ALA A 259 -9.87 17.14 21.16
C ALA A 259 -10.09 15.67 21.58
N ASP A 260 -9.52 14.69 20.87
CA ASP A 260 -9.76 13.26 21.15
C ASP A 260 -8.48 12.40 21.07
N PRO A 261 -7.58 12.50 22.08
CA PRO A 261 -6.34 11.71 22.11
C PRO A 261 -6.59 10.19 22.16
N LYS A 262 -7.74 9.75 22.66
CA LYS A 262 -8.10 8.31 22.69
C LYS A 262 -8.35 7.81 21.27
N ARG A 263 -9.10 8.57 20.46
CA ARG A 263 -9.33 8.26 19.05
C ARG A 263 -8.05 8.34 18.23
N VAL A 264 -7.17 9.32 18.49
CA VAL A 264 -5.85 9.41 17.86
C VAL A 264 -5.05 8.12 18.07
N ARG A 265 -4.89 7.68 19.33
CA ARG A 265 -4.20 6.41 19.64
C ARG A 265 -4.89 5.19 19.02
N GLY A 266 -6.22 5.18 18.99
CA GLY A 266 -6.99 4.11 18.36
C GLY A 266 -6.72 3.99 16.86
N ILE A 267 -6.66 5.12 16.14
CA ILE A 267 -6.37 5.15 14.71
C ILE A 267 -4.90 4.79 14.45
N LEU A 268 -3.95 5.38 15.19
CA LEU A 268 -2.53 5.00 15.08
C LEU A 268 -2.30 3.49 15.29
N GLY A 269 -3.00 2.89 16.27
CA GLY A 269 -2.96 1.45 16.49
C GLY A 269 -3.47 0.62 15.31
N ARG A 270 -4.48 1.11 14.57
CA ARG A 270 -4.94 0.48 13.32
C ARG A 270 -3.88 0.55 12.24
N PHE A 271 -3.11 1.63 12.15
CA PHE A 271 -1.99 1.75 11.22
C PHE A 271 -0.68 1.07 11.71
N LEU A 272 -0.79 0.16 12.70
CA LEU A 272 0.29 -0.61 13.31
C LEU A 272 1.30 0.23 14.13
N PHE A 273 0.96 1.46 14.50
CA PHE A 273 1.73 2.25 15.45
C PHE A 273 1.21 1.99 16.87
N SER A 274 1.87 1.09 17.59
CA SER A 274 1.44 0.68 18.95
C SER A 274 2.59 0.66 19.95
N GLY A 275 2.24 0.69 21.24
CA GLY A 275 3.22 0.68 22.33
C GLY A 275 4.13 1.92 22.32
N SER A 276 5.44 1.71 22.49
CA SER A 276 6.44 2.78 22.49
C SER A 276 6.66 3.42 21.12
N ARG A 277 6.24 2.76 20.02
CA ARG A 277 6.44 3.29 18.66
C ARG A 277 5.76 4.64 18.44
N VAL A 278 4.67 4.94 19.14
CA VAL A 278 3.96 6.23 18.98
C VAL A 278 4.78 7.43 19.44
N PHE A 279 5.89 7.21 20.16
CA PHE A 279 6.81 8.26 20.61
C PHE A 279 8.05 8.39 19.73
N GLN A 280 8.16 7.61 18.66
CA GLN A 280 9.25 7.76 17.69
C GLN A 280 9.08 9.06 16.89
N GLU A 281 10.20 9.69 16.57
CA GLU A 281 10.27 10.88 15.71
C GLU A 281 9.97 10.52 14.27
N VAL A 282 9.20 11.37 13.59
CA VAL A 282 8.75 11.15 12.21
C VAL A 282 9.93 11.11 11.24
N GLY A 283 11.01 11.86 11.51
CA GLY A 283 12.28 11.80 10.78
C GLY A 283 12.84 10.38 10.61
N THR A 284 12.75 9.58 11.67
CA THR A 284 13.35 8.23 11.76
C THR A 284 12.54 7.13 11.08
N LEU A 285 11.32 7.44 10.66
CA LEU A 285 10.42 6.48 10.02
C LEU A 285 10.89 6.08 8.62
N SER A 286 10.66 4.81 8.27
CA SER A 286 10.77 4.34 6.88
C SER A 286 9.75 5.02 5.96
N GLY A 287 9.96 4.98 4.64
CA GLY A 287 9.02 5.56 3.67
C GLY A 287 7.59 5.04 3.83
N GLY A 288 7.42 3.72 3.95
CA GLY A 288 6.10 3.10 4.15
C GLY A 288 5.48 3.40 5.53
N GLU A 289 6.27 3.64 6.57
CA GLU A 289 5.75 4.14 7.85
C GLU A 289 5.27 5.59 7.74
N LYS A 290 6.01 6.46 7.03
CA LYS A 290 5.57 7.83 6.76
C LYS A 290 4.27 7.86 5.97
N THR A 291 4.13 6.99 4.96
CA THR A 291 2.88 6.84 4.20
C THR A 291 1.71 6.44 5.09
N ARG A 292 1.90 5.43 5.96
CA ARG A 292 0.87 5.00 6.91
C ARG A 292 0.47 6.12 7.88
N LEU A 293 1.42 6.94 8.33
CA LEU A 293 1.13 8.10 9.18
C LEU A 293 0.32 9.15 8.43
N ALA A 294 0.70 9.50 7.20
CA ALA A 294 -0.03 10.48 6.39
C ALA A 294 -1.49 10.04 6.15
N LEU A 295 -1.70 8.75 5.85
CA LEU A 295 -3.05 8.19 5.71
C LEU A 295 -3.81 8.17 7.04
N ALA A 296 -3.15 7.89 8.16
CA ALA A 296 -3.77 7.99 9.49
C ALA A 296 -4.24 9.42 9.78
N LYS A 297 -3.46 10.45 9.41
CA LYS A 297 -3.85 11.87 9.52
C LYS A 297 -5.10 12.15 8.68
N MET A 298 -5.20 11.61 7.47
CA MET A 298 -6.41 11.77 6.64
C MET A 298 -7.65 11.14 7.27
N VAL A 299 -7.53 9.94 7.83
CA VAL A 299 -8.63 9.28 8.55
C VAL A 299 -9.04 10.09 9.79
N LEU A 300 -8.08 10.73 10.45
CA LEU A 300 -8.32 11.62 11.58
C LEU A 300 -9.01 12.91 11.18
N ASP A 301 -8.63 13.53 10.06
CA ASP A 301 -9.24 14.76 9.58
C ASP A 301 -10.68 14.52 9.06
N GLY A 302 -10.86 13.44 8.30
CA GLY A 302 -12.13 13.05 7.69
C GLY A 302 -12.59 13.98 6.55
N PRO A 303 -11.72 14.24 5.54
CA PRO A 303 -12.04 15.08 4.39
C PRO A 303 -13.15 14.46 3.52
N ASN A 304 -13.75 15.26 2.64
CA ASN A 304 -14.74 14.84 1.65
C ASN A 304 -14.23 14.83 0.20
N LEU A 305 -13.03 15.36 -0.01
CA LEU A 305 -12.22 15.22 -1.21
C LEU A 305 -10.84 14.70 -0.83
N LEU A 306 -10.45 13.54 -1.39
CA LEU A 306 -9.10 13.01 -1.28
C LEU A 306 -8.35 13.28 -2.60
N VAL A 307 -7.19 13.92 -2.51
CA VAL A 307 -6.27 14.08 -3.63
C VAL A 307 -5.05 13.23 -3.33
N LEU A 308 -4.79 12.22 -4.16
CA LEU A 308 -3.76 11.20 -3.89
C LEU A 308 -2.71 11.20 -4.99
N ASP A 309 -1.48 11.54 -4.68
CA ASP A 309 -0.35 11.47 -5.63
C ASP A 309 0.51 10.23 -5.33
N GLU A 310 0.35 9.20 -6.17
CA GLU A 310 1.07 7.92 -6.09
C GLU A 310 1.02 7.25 -4.70
N PRO A 311 -0.20 7.01 -4.14
CA PRO A 311 -0.41 6.63 -2.74
C PRO A 311 0.15 5.26 -2.35
N THR A 312 0.38 4.38 -3.33
CA THR A 312 0.89 3.02 -3.10
C THR A 312 2.42 2.91 -3.16
N THR A 313 3.11 3.99 -3.53
CA THR A 313 4.58 4.01 -3.61
C THR A 313 5.18 3.78 -2.23
N HIS A 314 6.21 2.94 -2.13
CA HIS A 314 6.92 2.59 -0.89
C HIS A 314 6.10 1.83 0.17
N LEU A 315 4.87 1.40 -0.15
CA LEU A 315 4.12 0.49 0.69
C LEU A 315 4.45 -0.96 0.35
N ASP A 316 4.44 -1.83 1.36
CA ASP A 316 4.46 -3.27 1.19
C ASP A 316 3.11 -3.77 0.66
N VAL A 317 3.11 -4.96 0.04
CA VAL A 317 1.92 -5.56 -0.59
C VAL A 317 0.73 -5.62 0.38
N LEU A 318 0.98 -5.95 1.64
CA LEU A 318 -0.07 -6.03 2.65
C LEU A 318 -0.72 -4.66 2.90
N SER A 319 0.08 -3.60 3.11
CA SER A 319 -0.46 -2.26 3.33
C SER A 319 -1.15 -1.72 2.09
N ARG A 320 -0.63 -1.98 0.88
CA ARG A 320 -1.30 -1.60 -0.38
C ARG A 320 -2.70 -2.17 -0.47
N ASN A 321 -2.86 -3.46 -0.17
CA ASN A 321 -4.18 -4.11 -0.22
C ASN A 321 -5.15 -3.53 0.82
N ILE A 322 -4.69 -3.29 2.04
CA ILE A 322 -5.53 -2.70 3.11
C ILE A 322 -5.99 -1.29 2.72
N ILE A 323 -5.09 -0.48 2.17
CA ILE A 323 -5.37 0.90 1.79
C ILE A 323 -6.24 0.95 0.53
N GLY A 324 -5.97 0.07 -0.44
CA GLY A 324 -6.81 -0.13 -1.62
C GLY A 324 -8.24 -0.47 -1.25
N GLU A 325 -8.45 -1.48 -0.39
CA GLU A 325 -9.79 -1.84 0.11
C GLU A 325 -10.47 -0.67 0.82
N ALA A 326 -9.76 0.03 1.71
CA ALA A 326 -10.32 1.14 2.48
C ALA A 326 -10.70 2.36 1.61
N LEU A 327 -9.92 2.65 0.56
CA LEU A 327 -10.22 3.71 -0.39
C LEU A 327 -11.30 3.28 -1.41
N GLY A 328 -11.39 1.99 -1.73
CA GLY A 328 -12.48 1.42 -2.51
C GLY A 328 -13.84 1.54 -1.81
N ASP A 329 -13.87 1.41 -0.48
CA ASP A 329 -15.06 1.60 0.37
C ASP A 329 -15.37 3.07 0.68
N TYR A 330 -14.49 4.01 0.33
CA TYR A 330 -14.67 5.43 0.63
C TYR A 330 -15.79 6.06 -0.23
N ASN A 331 -16.74 6.70 0.45
CA ASN A 331 -17.93 7.31 -0.17
C ASN A 331 -17.77 8.80 -0.51
N GLY A 332 -16.57 9.36 -0.31
CA GLY A 332 -16.26 10.74 -0.72
C GLY A 332 -15.73 10.82 -2.14
N THR A 333 -15.21 11.99 -2.50
CA THR A 333 -14.68 12.27 -3.84
C THR A 333 -13.20 11.94 -3.86
N ILE A 334 -12.70 11.30 -4.92
CA ILE A 334 -11.28 10.95 -5.05
C ILE A 334 -10.73 11.52 -6.37
N ILE A 335 -9.57 12.18 -6.30
CA ILE A 335 -8.72 12.50 -7.45
C ILE A 335 -7.38 11.83 -7.20
N ALA A 336 -7.04 10.79 -7.94
CA ALA A 336 -5.81 10.04 -7.74
C ALA A 336 -4.90 10.07 -8.98
N VAL A 337 -3.60 10.19 -8.75
CA VAL A 337 -2.55 9.87 -9.73
C VAL A 337 -1.95 8.56 -9.29
N THR A 338 -1.91 7.59 -10.20
CA THR A 338 -1.29 6.29 -9.92
C THR A 338 -0.87 5.60 -11.22
N HIS A 339 0.19 4.81 -11.16
CA HIS A 339 0.56 3.81 -12.18
C HIS A 339 0.27 2.37 -11.72
N ASP A 340 -0.29 2.19 -10.53
CA ASP A 340 -0.57 0.89 -9.92
C ASP A 340 -1.96 0.39 -10.34
N ILE A 341 -1.98 -0.61 -11.23
CA ILE A 341 -3.20 -1.16 -11.80
C ILE A 341 -4.07 -1.82 -10.73
N ASP A 342 -3.47 -2.50 -9.76
CA ASP A 342 -4.22 -3.16 -8.71
C ASP A 342 -4.90 -2.11 -7.81
N PHE A 343 -4.22 -1.00 -7.54
CA PHE A 343 -4.82 0.13 -6.86
C PHE A 343 -5.98 0.76 -7.66
N VAL A 344 -5.85 0.91 -8.98
CA VAL A 344 -6.96 1.40 -9.83
C VAL A 344 -8.15 0.45 -9.80
N ARG A 345 -7.90 -0.87 -9.79
CA ARG A 345 -8.95 -1.89 -9.67
C ARG A 345 -9.68 -1.85 -8.34
N TYR A 346 -8.96 -1.60 -7.25
CA TYR A 346 -9.58 -1.36 -5.94
C TYR A 346 -10.44 -0.10 -5.94
N LEU A 347 -9.93 0.98 -6.55
CA LEU A 347 -10.61 2.27 -6.57
C LEU A 347 -11.87 2.27 -7.44
N GLN A 348 -11.92 1.48 -8.51
CA GLN A 348 -13.03 1.45 -9.48
C GLN A 348 -13.45 2.87 -9.89
N PRO A 349 -12.57 3.64 -10.57
CA PRO A 349 -12.87 5.04 -10.87
C PRO A 349 -14.07 5.17 -11.83
N ASP A 350 -14.74 6.32 -11.80
CA ASP A 350 -15.80 6.64 -12.77
C ASP A 350 -15.19 7.14 -14.09
N THR A 351 -14.12 7.94 -13.97
CA THR A 351 -13.49 8.61 -15.10
C THR A 351 -11.97 8.57 -15.02
N LEU A 352 -11.34 8.46 -16.19
CA LEU A 352 -9.91 8.63 -16.38
C LEU A 352 -9.64 9.98 -17.07
N LEU A 353 -8.63 10.70 -16.60
CA LEU A 353 -8.07 11.87 -17.28
C LEU A 353 -6.71 11.50 -17.86
N LEU A 354 -6.62 11.45 -19.19
CA LEU A 354 -5.39 11.14 -19.91
C LEU A 354 -4.53 12.39 -20.09
N MET A 355 -3.28 12.28 -19.65
CA MET A 355 -2.24 13.30 -19.79
C MET A 355 -1.22 12.90 -20.85
N PRO A 356 -0.67 13.88 -21.62
CA PRO A 356 -0.83 15.33 -21.47
C PRO A 356 -2.02 15.95 -22.20
N GLU A 357 -2.78 15.18 -22.98
CA GLU A 357 -3.82 15.70 -23.89
C GLU A 357 -5.04 16.29 -23.16
N GLY A 358 -5.23 15.95 -21.88
CA GLY A 358 -6.38 16.40 -21.08
C GLY A 358 -7.70 15.75 -21.48
N ARG A 359 -7.66 14.57 -22.10
CA ARG A 359 -8.87 13.86 -22.55
C ARG A 359 -9.50 13.11 -21.38
N ILE A 360 -10.79 13.32 -21.16
CA ILE A 360 -11.57 12.56 -20.17
C ILE A 360 -12.25 11.40 -20.86
N MET A 361 -12.24 10.24 -20.22
CA MET A 361 -13.04 9.08 -20.64
C MET A 361 -13.67 8.38 -19.44
N VAL A 362 -14.79 7.70 -19.68
CA VAL A 362 -15.43 6.85 -18.66
C VAL A 362 -14.59 5.58 -18.50
N TYR A 363 -14.28 5.23 -17.25
CA TYR A 363 -13.55 4.01 -16.97
C TYR A 363 -14.40 2.77 -17.27
N LYS A 364 -13.74 1.74 -17.81
CA LYS A 364 -14.28 0.41 -18.09
C LYS A 364 -13.16 -0.56 -17.85
N THR A 365 -13.46 -1.78 -17.41
CA THR A 365 -12.45 -2.82 -17.13
C THR A 365 -11.59 -3.17 -18.36
N GLU A 366 -12.09 -2.95 -19.57
CA GLU A 366 -11.33 -3.10 -20.82
C GLU A 366 -10.18 -2.09 -20.95
N HIS A 367 -10.21 -0.98 -20.20
CA HIS A 367 -9.14 0.02 -20.17
C HIS A 367 -7.96 -0.37 -19.26
N ASP A 368 -8.00 -1.53 -18.59
CA ASP A 368 -6.86 -2.08 -17.85
C ASP A 368 -5.60 -2.19 -18.74
N GLU A 369 -5.77 -2.53 -20.02
CA GLU A 369 -4.64 -2.57 -20.96
C GLU A 369 -4.09 -1.18 -21.33
N LEU A 370 -4.94 -0.15 -21.28
CA LEU A 370 -4.50 1.24 -21.49
C LEU A 370 -3.71 1.73 -20.27
N LEU A 371 -4.16 1.37 -19.06
CA LEU A 371 -3.43 1.61 -17.82
C LEU A 371 -2.08 0.89 -17.80
N LYS A 372 -1.99 -0.30 -18.40
CA LYS A 372 -0.70 -1.02 -18.59
C LYS A 372 0.28 -0.34 -19.53
N ARG A 373 -0.13 0.67 -20.31
CA ARG A 373 0.74 1.34 -21.29
C ARG A 373 1.07 2.78 -20.91
N ALA A 374 0.40 3.31 -19.89
CA ALA A 374 0.48 4.71 -19.47
C ALA A 374 1.19 4.83 -18.13
#